data_AF-A0A1F6IW38-F1
#
_entry.id   AF-A0A1F6IW38-F1
#
_cell.length_a   1.000
_cell.length_b   1.000
_cell.length_c   1.000
_cell.angle_alpha   90.00
_cell.angle_beta   90.00
_cell.angle_gamma   90.00
#
_symmetry.space_group_name_H-M   'P 1'
#
loop_
_entity.id
_entity.type
_entity.pdbx_description
1 polymer ?
#
loop_
_entity_poly.entity_id
_entity_poly.type
_entity_poly.pdbx_seq_one_letter_code
_entity_poly.pdbx_strand_id
1 'polypeptide(L)'
;MGLITFNIPSRKNIIAAIVVFLSLIGLPVIIWQIGRTQDIRQKAAETSALDSSPQIIVIDGKCSQDNGLVVVQEGAIIENYLIKNVREAGIRVEAPNVTIRNVEIVNPDCDGSGDQFAAGVACWQPCTGLKVLDSKITGNSARRGNGIWMKNTNSSHGIGNHYIARNVISSVWDGIGSEAEGDAWGGFVANSLVEANRITNCADDGIQMEGRNENITVRRNEISGCGIGIAYAPSLVGPLYIENNYIHNLITGDYGQQACYKVGSNSAGDIFISGERCFGPGDGIKQTNSGSLGRVVSHNNCYIVTRYVVEYTSVPQAPSGTSLNFEGDTMFSSDPSRFVKWNGSAISFEQFNTLPQVGTEVLSQNCPNDNPIITPSPTLTPIFIPSPTPTVAANQASILFDIKLVGIGSNTVIGQNPNPIRSSIPLEVQILSTQNQPVLDTSGLLTYNSSTSSFQGNVNLGSSLSQGAYIIKIRLNNTLRRSLITQVNLGQTTGLAPQELILGDLDQNNELNLLDYNALISCYGSKSCSNKEKADLNLDGKVDELDLNIFYAALAKRIGD
;
A
#
# COMPACT_ATOMS: atom_id res chain seq x y z
N MET A 1 -54.51 72.95 -50.63
CA MET A 1 -54.45 71.72 -49.80
C MET A 1 -53.17 71.00 -50.15
N GLY A 2 -52.25 70.85 -49.19
CA GLY A 2 -50.87 70.43 -49.44
C GLY A 2 -50.73 68.95 -49.78
N LEU A 3 -49.95 68.64 -50.81
CA LEU A 3 -49.46 67.29 -51.11
C LEU A 3 -48.39 66.91 -50.09
N ILE A 4 -48.63 65.82 -49.36
CA ILE A 4 -47.61 65.12 -48.56
C ILE A 4 -47.11 63.94 -49.40
N THR A 5 -45.85 64.01 -49.82
CA THR A 5 -45.12 62.92 -50.44
C THR A 5 -44.59 61.97 -49.36
N PHE A 6 -45.00 60.70 -49.38
CA PHE A 6 -44.39 59.65 -48.56
C PHE A 6 -43.21 59.03 -49.32
N ASN A 7 -42.02 59.14 -48.73
CA ASN A 7 -40.80 58.55 -49.23
C ASN A 7 -40.78 57.05 -48.87
N ILE A 8 -40.87 56.15 -49.86
CA ILE A 8 -40.85 54.70 -49.65
C ILE A 8 -39.38 54.26 -49.43
N PRO A 9 -39.03 53.58 -48.33
CA PRO A 9 -37.67 53.11 -48.11
C PRO A 9 -37.29 52.04 -49.15
N SER A 10 -36.05 52.08 -49.63
CA SER A 10 -35.55 51.15 -50.65
C SER A 10 -35.73 49.67 -50.24
N ARG A 11 -35.89 48.78 -51.24
CA ARG A 11 -36.05 47.30 -51.09
C ARG A 11 -35.07 46.63 -50.11
N LYS A 12 -33.91 47.22 -49.84
CA LYS A 12 -32.94 46.71 -48.85
C LYS A 12 -33.46 46.76 -47.41
N ASN A 13 -34.31 47.74 -47.07
CA ASN A 13 -34.80 47.92 -45.70
C ASN A 13 -35.95 46.96 -45.34
N ILE A 14 -36.74 46.52 -46.32
CA ILE A 14 -37.83 45.55 -46.12
C ILE A 14 -37.27 44.13 -45.92
N ILE A 15 -36.23 43.76 -46.68
CA ILE A 15 -35.57 42.45 -46.53
C ILE A 15 -34.84 42.36 -45.19
N ALA A 16 -34.19 43.44 -44.73
CA ALA A 16 -33.58 43.49 -43.40
C ALA A 16 -34.62 43.32 -42.27
N ALA A 17 -35.79 43.95 -42.38
CA ALA A 17 -36.85 43.83 -41.38
C ALA A 17 -37.44 42.41 -41.30
N ILE A 18 -37.62 41.72 -42.43
CA ILE A 18 -38.14 40.35 -42.47
C ILE A 18 -37.14 39.33 -41.91
N VAL A 19 -35.85 39.50 -42.18
CA VAL A 19 -34.78 38.64 -41.63
C VAL A 19 -34.66 38.82 -40.11
N VAL A 20 -34.82 40.05 -39.60
CA VAL A 20 -34.83 40.33 -38.16
C VAL A 20 -36.10 39.77 -37.48
N PHE A 21 -37.26 39.79 -38.16
CA PHE A 21 -38.49 39.26 -37.58
C PHE A 21 -38.51 37.72 -37.51
N LEU A 22 -37.94 37.04 -38.50
CA LEU A 22 -37.82 35.58 -38.50
C LEU A 22 -36.78 35.05 -37.49
N SER A 23 -35.72 35.82 -37.22
CA SER A 23 -34.74 35.46 -36.18
C SER A 23 -35.28 35.65 -34.76
N LEU A 24 -36.18 36.61 -34.54
CA LEU A 24 -36.81 36.85 -33.24
C LEU A 24 -37.80 35.76 -32.81
N ILE A 25 -38.40 35.00 -33.74
CA ILE A 25 -39.36 33.92 -33.44
C ILE A 25 -38.68 32.54 -33.42
N GLY A 26 -37.61 32.33 -34.20
CA GLY A 26 -36.86 31.08 -34.23
C GLY A 26 -36.02 30.83 -32.96
N LEU A 27 -35.41 31.88 -32.40
CA LEU A 27 -34.58 31.75 -31.19
C LEU A 27 -35.36 31.23 -29.97
N PRO A 28 -36.55 31.75 -29.62
CA PRO A 28 -37.31 31.28 -28.45
C PRO A 28 -37.72 29.80 -28.54
N VAL A 29 -38.07 29.30 -29.73
CA VAL A 29 -38.46 27.90 -29.93
C VAL A 29 -37.26 26.95 -29.81
N ILE A 30 -36.11 27.37 -30.35
CA ILE A 30 -34.85 26.63 -30.23
C ILE A 30 -34.37 26.62 -28.77
N ILE A 31 -34.46 27.76 -28.07
CA ILE A 31 -34.12 27.87 -26.64
C ILE A 31 -35.03 26.99 -25.79
N TRP A 32 -36.33 26.93 -26.09
CA TRP A 32 -37.28 26.08 -25.38
C TRP A 32 -37.01 24.58 -25.61
N GLN A 33 -36.69 24.16 -26.84
CA GLN A 33 -36.32 22.76 -27.14
C GLN A 33 -34.98 22.37 -26.52
N ILE A 34 -33.99 23.26 -26.50
CA ILE A 34 -32.70 23.05 -25.82
C ILE A 34 -32.92 22.90 -24.32
N GLY A 35 -33.73 23.76 -23.69
CA GLY A 35 -34.04 23.68 -22.25
C GLY A 35 -34.72 22.37 -21.86
N ARG A 36 -35.67 21.88 -22.67
CA ARG A 36 -36.33 20.59 -22.43
C ARG A 36 -35.39 19.39 -22.61
N THR A 37 -34.44 19.48 -23.54
CA THR A 37 -33.45 18.42 -23.77
C THR A 37 -32.38 18.41 -22.66
N GLN A 38 -32.01 19.59 -22.15
CA GLN A 38 -31.13 19.73 -20.99
C GLN A 38 -31.78 19.20 -19.71
N ASP A 39 -33.07 19.47 -19.48
CA ASP A 39 -33.78 18.98 -18.28
C ASP A 39 -33.93 17.44 -18.28
N ILE A 40 -34.14 16.82 -19.46
CA ILE A 40 -34.14 15.36 -19.61
C ILE A 40 -32.73 14.78 -19.38
N ARG A 41 -31.68 15.43 -19.91
CA ARG A 41 -30.28 15.01 -19.69
C ARG A 41 -29.83 15.21 -18.25
N GLN A 42 -30.29 16.27 -17.59
CA GLN A 42 -29.99 16.56 -16.20
C GLN A 42 -30.67 15.55 -15.27
N LYS A 43 -31.94 15.20 -15.52
CA LYS A 43 -32.61 14.10 -14.80
C LYS A 43 -31.95 12.75 -15.06
N ALA A 44 -31.51 12.47 -16.28
CA ALA A 44 -30.74 11.26 -16.59
C ALA A 44 -29.35 11.24 -15.93
N ALA A 45 -28.68 12.39 -15.84
CA ALA A 45 -27.39 12.58 -15.17
C ALA A 45 -27.50 12.48 -13.64
N GLU A 46 -28.56 13.03 -13.04
CA GLU A 46 -28.85 12.90 -11.61
C GLU A 46 -29.17 11.45 -11.22
N THR A 47 -29.82 10.69 -12.12
CA THR A 47 -30.09 9.26 -11.90
C THR A 47 -28.84 8.38 -12.07
N SER A 48 -27.82 8.86 -12.79
CA SER A 48 -26.54 8.14 -13.02
C SER A 48 -25.39 8.61 -12.10
N ALA A 49 -25.48 9.81 -11.52
CA ALA A 49 -24.51 10.34 -10.55
C ALA A 49 -24.73 9.83 -9.12
N LEU A 50 -25.88 9.21 -8.83
CA LEU A 50 -26.15 8.55 -7.54
C LEU A 50 -25.36 7.22 -7.37
N ASP A 51 -24.60 6.78 -8.38
CA ASP A 51 -23.95 5.45 -8.42
C ASP A 51 -22.41 5.49 -8.54
N SER A 52 -21.76 6.66 -8.36
CA SER A 52 -20.33 6.85 -8.67
C SER A 52 -19.39 7.20 -7.51
N SER A 53 -19.84 7.04 -6.26
CA SER A 53 -18.86 6.85 -5.16
C SER A 53 -18.15 5.51 -5.40
N PRO A 54 -16.85 5.33 -5.06
CA PRO A 54 -16.27 3.99 -5.03
C PRO A 54 -17.19 3.16 -4.16
N GLN A 55 -17.96 2.27 -4.79
CA GLN A 55 -18.94 1.49 -4.06
C GLN A 55 -18.15 0.60 -3.14
N ILE A 56 -18.18 0.92 -1.85
CA ILE A 56 -17.69 0.01 -0.83
C ILE A 56 -18.56 -1.23 -0.95
N ILE A 57 -17.98 -2.34 -1.38
CA ILE A 57 -18.71 -3.59 -1.47
C ILE A 57 -18.83 -4.11 -0.04
N VAL A 58 -20.07 -4.11 0.47
CA VAL A 58 -20.36 -4.56 1.82
C VAL A 58 -20.72 -6.04 1.80
N ILE A 59 -19.96 -6.84 2.54
CA ILE A 59 -20.28 -8.24 2.84
C ILE A 59 -20.56 -8.32 4.34
N ASP A 60 -21.77 -8.70 4.72
CA ASP A 60 -22.14 -8.93 6.12
C ASP A 60 -22.57 -10.39 6.30
N GLY A 61 -21.71 -11.18 6.94
CA GLY A 61 -21.94 -12.60 7.17
C GLY A 61 -23.00 -12.90 8.22
N LYS A 62 -23.50 -11.89 8.94
CA LYS A 62 -24.50 -12.00 10.03
C LYS A 62 -24.15 -13.04 11.09
N CYS A 63 -22.88 -13.30 11.22
CA CYS A 63 -22.30 -14.36 12.02
C CYS A 63 -22.84 -15.77 11.74
N SER A 64 -23.13 -16.04 10.47
CA SER A 64 -23.64 -17.31 10.00
C SER A 64 -22.86 -17.84 8.80
N GLN A 65 -22.27 -16.94 8.02
CA GLN A 65 -21.40 -17.27 6.90
C GLN A 65 -19.97 -17.49 7.38
N ASP A 66 -19.38 -18.62 6.97
CA ASP A 66 -17.94 -18.85 7.03
C ASP A 66 -17.28 -18.09 5.88
N ASN A 67 -16.24 -17.33 6.21
CA ASN A 67 -15.45 -16.56 5.28
C ASN A 67 -16.21 -15.44 4.55
N GLY A 68 -15.70 -14.21 4.59
CA GLY A 68 -16.27 -13.11 3.79
C GLY A 68 -15.99 -13.29 2.30
N LEU A 69 -14.71 -13.52 1.97
CA LEU A 69 -14.23 -13.84 0.63
C LEU A 69 -13.29 -15.04 0.69
N VAL A 70 -13.34 -15.88 -0.34
CA VAL A 70 -12.34 -16.93 -0.59
C VAL A 70 -11.66 -16.64 -1.92
N VAL A 71 -10.35 -16.40 -1.88
CA VAL A 71 -9.55 -15.98 -3.03
C VAL A 71 -8.72 -17.15 -3.52
N VAL A 72 -9.15 -17.76 -4.62
CA VAL A 72 -8.49 -18.92 -5.26
C VAL A 72 -7.75 -18.56 -6.55
N GLN A 73 -7.83 -17.29 -6.96
CA GLN A 73 -7.19 -16.81 -8.18
C GLN A 73 -5.83 -16.17 -7.87
N GLU A 74 -4.78 -16.66 -8.52
CA GLU A 74 -3.45 -16.06 -8.45
C GLU A 74 -3.47 -14.62 -8.95
N GLY A 75 -2.75 -13.73 -8.25
CA GLY A 75 -2.63 -12.33 -8.66
C GLY A 75 -3.89 -11.49 -8.44
N ALA A 76 -4.91 -12.03 -7.77
CA ALA A 76 -6.14 -11.29 -7.51
C ALA A 76 -5.88 -10.03 -6.69
N ILE A 77 -6.64 -8.97 -7.01
CA ILE A 77 -6.62 -7.71 -6.28
C ILE A 77 -7.98 -7.54 -5.60
N ILE A 78 -7.98 -7.44 -4.27
CA ILE A 78 -9.15 -7.18 -3.45
C ILE A 78 -9.01 -5.79 -2.87
N GLU A 79 -9.93 -4.90 -3.22
CA GLU A 79 -9.89 -3.51 -2.78
C GLU A 79 -11.28 -2.92 -2.56
N ASN A 80 -11.38 -1.98 -1.62
CA ASN A 80 -12.61 -1.24 -1.31
C ASN A 80 -13.77 -2.12 -0.81
N TYR A 81 -13.46 -3.17 -0.03
CA TYR A 81 -14.46 -4.00 0.64
C TYR A 81 -14.65 -3.59 2.10
N LEU A 82 -15.89 -3.65 2.57
CA LEU A 82 -16.23 -3.70 3.99
C LEU A 82 -16.80 -5.08 4.31
N ILE A 83 -16.06 -5.89 5.05
CA ILE A 83 -16.44 -7.26 5.43
C ILE A 83 -16.76 -7.28 6.91
N LYS A 84 -17.93 -7.77 7.30
CA LYS A 84 -18.40 -7.73 8.68
C LYS A 84 -19.01 -9.05 9.14
N ASN A 85 -18.83 -9.35 10.42
CA ASN A 85 -19.56 -10.40 11.14
C ASN A 85 -19.50 -11.75 10.41
N VAL A 86 -18.31 -12.21 10.07
CA VAL A 86 -18.10 -13.51 9.43
C VAL A 86 -17.50 -14.47 10.43
N ARG A 87 -17.83 -15.75 10.29
CA ARG A 87 -17.15 -16.84 10.98
C ARG A 87 -15.85 -17.15 10.24
N GLU A 88 -14.88 -17.72 10.93
CA GLU A 88 -13.53 -17.93 10.40
C GLU A 88 -12.89 -16.62 9.91
N ALA A 89 -12.60 -16.49 8.60
CA ALA A 89 -11.81 -15.39 8.08
C ALA A 89 -12.62 -14.24 7.43
N GLY A 90 -12.14 -13.00 7.54
CA GLY A 90 -12.63 -11.91 6.68
C GLY A 90 -12.37 -12.22 5.21
N ILE A 91 -11.10 -12.45 4.90
CA ILE A 91 -10.63 -12.87 3.57
C ILE A 91 -9.73 -14.09 3.75
N ARG A 92 -10.16 -15.23 3.20
CA ARG A 92 -9.37 -16.45 3.09
C ARG A 92 -8.66 -16.47 1.75
N VAL A 93 -7.34 -16.56 1.78
CA VAL A 93 -6.50 -16.58 0.57
C VAL A 93 -5.94 -17.98 0.37
N GLU A 94 -6.21 -18.56 -0.79
CA GLU A 94 -5.74 -19.87 -1.24
C GLU A 94 -5.10 -19.74 -2.62
N ALA A 95 -4.36 -18.66 -2.84
CA ALA A 95 -3.70 -18.37 -4.11
C ALA A 95 -2.43 -17.53 -3.93
N PRO A 96 -1.42 -17.71 -4.81
CA PRO A 96 -0.23 -16.86 -4.82
C PRO A 96 -0.52 -15.42 -5.25
N ASN A 97 0.38 -14.51 -4.88
CA ASN A 97 0.51 -13.15 -5.41
C ASN A 97 -0.75 -12.26 -5.24
N VAL A 98 -1.61 -12.59 -4.28
CA VAL A 98 -2.83 -11.81 -3.99
C VAL A 98 -2.47 -10.48 -3.33
N THR A 99 -3.15 -9.42 -3.73
CA THR A 99 -3.06 -8.10 -3.10
C THR A 99 -4.40 -7.72 -2.48
N ILE A 100 -4.40 -7.48 -1.18
CA ILE A 100 -5.52 -6.94 -0.42
C ILE A 100 -5.13 -5.51 -0.02
N ARG A 101 -5.93 -4.52 -0.42
CA ARG A 101 -5.63 -3.12 -0.09
C ARG A 101 -6.88 -2.30 0.17
N ASN A 102 -6.80 -1.32 1.07
CA ASN A 102 -7.92 -0.44 1.37
C ASN A 102 -9.21 -1.22 1.67
N VAL A 103 -9.12 -2.27 2.48
CA VAL A 103 -10.27 -3.03 2.96
C VAL A 103 -10.50 -2.75 4.44
N GLU A 104 -11.77 -2.77 4.87
CA GLU A 104 -12.14 -2.77 6.28
C GLU A 104 -12.79 -4.11 6.65
N ILE A 105 -12.27 -4.76 7.67
CA ILE A 105 -12.76 -6.03 8.18
C ILE A 105 -13.14 -5.84 9.65
N VAL A 106 -14.41 -6.11 9.99
CA VAL A 106 -14.96 -5.88 11.33
C VAL A 106 -15.56 -7.16 11.89
N ASN A 107 -15.16 -7.53 13.09
CA ASN A 107 -15.61 -8.71 13.79
C ASN A 107 -15.48 -10.00 12.93
N PRO A 108 -14.27 -10.31 12.40
CA PRO A 108 -13.95 -11.68 11.99
C PRO A 108 -14.02 -12.60 13.22
N ASP A 109 -14.09 -13.92 12.99
CA ASP A 109 -14.34 -14.90 14.05
C ASP A 109 -15.53 -14.49 14.96
N CYS A 110 -16.62 -14.09 14.32
CA CYS A 110 -17.73 -13.41 15.01
C CYS A 110 -18.44 -14.28 16.06
N ASP A 111 -18.31 -15.61 15.98
CA ASP A 111 -18.92 -16.58 16.89
C ASP A 111 -17.91 -17.13 17.92
N GLY A 112 -16.63 -16.78 17.79
CA GLY A 112 -15.57 -17.29 18.66
C GLY A 112 -15.35 -18.79 18.54
N SER A 113 -15.75 -19.38 17.40
CA SER A 113 -15.55 -20.81 17.13
C SER A 113 -14.14 -21.10 16.61
N GLY A 114 -13.43 -20.06 16.15
CA GLY A 114 -12.14 -20.16 15.52
C GLY A 114 -10.95 -20.34 16.46
N ASP A 115 -9.90 -20.94 15.92
CA ASP A 115 -8.53 -20.84 16.46
C ASP A 115 -7.81 -19.65 15.80
N GLN A 116 -6.48 -19.55 15.93
CA GLN A 116 -5.64 -18.50 15.30
C GLN A 116 -5.96 -18.19 13.83
N PHE A 117 -6.34 -19.21 13.06
CA PHE A 117 -6.66 -19.11 11.63
C PHE A 117 -7.93 -18.31 11.31
N ALA A 118 -8.81 -18.11 12.30
CA ALA A 118 -10.03 -17.34 12.14
C ALA A 118 -9.71 -15.84 12.19
N ALA A 119 -9.09 -15.36 11.11
CA ALA A 119 -8.43 -14.07 11.09
C ALA A 119 -9.14 -13.02 10.23
N GLY A 120 -8.81 -11.75 10.37
CA GLY A 120 -9.21 -10.74 9.39
C GLY A 120 -8.78 -11.14 7.97
N VAL A 121 -7.49 -11.46 7.80
CA VAL A 121 -6.96 -12.07 6.57
C VAL A 121 -6.26 -13.37 6.94
N ALA A 122 -6.64 -14.48 6.31
CA ALA A 122 -6.05 -15.79 6.54
C ALA A 122 -5.39 -16.32 5.26
N CYS A 123 -4.06 -16.46 5.28
CA CYS A 123 -3.26 -16.99 4.18
C CYS A 123 -3.08 -18.50 4.36
N TRP A 124 -3.82 -19.26 3.55
CA TRP A 124 -3.80 -20.72 3.49
C TRP A 124 -3.04 -21.17 2.26
N GLN A 125 -2.31 -22.28 2.35
CA GLN A 125 -1.62 -22.86 1.19
C GLN A 125 -2.60 -23.02 0.01
N PRO A 126 -2.22 -22.61 -1.22
CA PRO A 126 -0.89 -22.21 -1.69
C PRO A 126 -0.56 -20.70 -1.60
N CYS A 127 -1.12 -19.96 -0.64
CA CYS A 127 -0.91 -18.52 -0.49
C CYS A 127 0.57 -18.15 -0.23
N THR A 128 1.14 -17.37 -1.15
CA THR A 128 2.52 -16.86 -1.14
C THR A 128 2.54 -15.48 -1.79
N GLY A 129 3.54 -14.64 -1.53
CA GLY A 129 3.59 -13.30 -2.12
C GLY A 129 2.42 -12.39 -1.72
N LEU A 130 1.68 -12.74 -0.66
CA LEU A 130 0.51 -12.00 -0.19
C LEU A 130 0.90 -10.57 0.20
N LYS A 131 0.16 -9.59 -0.31
CA LYS A 131 0.26 -8.20 0.10
C LYS A 131 -1.00 -7.79 0.84
N VAL A 132 -0.86 -7.27 2.06
CA VAL A 132 -1.97 -6.66 2.81
C VAL A 132 -1.57 -5.25 3.17
N LEU A 133 -2.22 -4.28 2.54
CA LEU A 133 -1.78 -2.89 2.52
C LEU A 133 -2.90 -1.94 2.94
N ASP A 134 -2.58 -0.92 3.72
CA ASP A 134 -3.47 0.23 3.94
C ASP A 134 -4.90 -0.19 4.39
N SER A 135 -5.00 -1.28 5.14
CA SER A 135 -6.27 -1.91 5.50
C SER A 135 -6.54 -1.82 7.00
N LYS A 136 -7.82 -1.89 7.37
CA LYS A 136 -8.26 -1.81 8.75
C LYS A 136 -8.92 -3.11 9.18
N ILE A 137 -8.44 -3.70 10.27
CA ILE A 137 -8.98 -4.95 10.82
C ILE A 137 -9.31 -4.71 12.28
N THR A 138 -10.56 -4.95 12.67
CA THR A 138 -11.04 -4.80 14.05
C THR A 138 -11.75 -6.07 14.47
N GLY A 139 -11.20 -6.77 15.47
CA GLY A 139 -11.74 -8.04 15.95
C GLY A 139 -12.46 -7.95 17.30
N ASN A 140 -12.40 -9.07 18.03
CA ASN A 140 -12.65 -9.13 19.45
C ASN A 140 -11.49 -9.89 20.15
N SER A 141 -10.71 -9.21 20.99
CA SER A 141 -9.54 -9.81 21.66
C SER A 141 -9.89 -10.85 22.72
N ALA A 142 -11.16 -10.96 23.14
CA ALA A 142 -11.60 -12.05 24.00
C ALA A 142 -11.73 -13.40 23.25
N ARG A 143 -11.47 -13.42 21.94
CA ARG A 143 -11.49 -14.60 21.07
C ARG A 143 -10.10 -14.87 20.54
N ARG A 144 -9.93 -16.02 19.86
CA ARG A 144 -8.65 -16.46 19.31
C ARG A 144 -8.39 -16.04 17.86
N GLY A 145 -9.29 -15.25 17.28
CA GLY A 145 -9.12 -14.77 15.93
C GLY A 145 -8.03 -13.70 15.78
N ASN A 146 -7.11 -13.92 14.83
CA ASN A 146 -6.00 -13.01 14.57
C ASN A 146 -6.39 -11.86 13.63
N GLY A 147 -5.56 -10.81 13.58
CA GLY A 147 -5.74 -9.75 12.58
C GLY A 147 -5.37 -10.25 11.18
N ILE A 148 -4.12 -10.65 11.02
CA ILE A 148 -3.61 -11.32 9.81
C ILE A 148 -2.95 -12.61 10.27
N TRP A 149 -3.22 -13.70 9.58
CA TRP A 149 -2.68 -15.01 9.91
C TRP A 149 -2.06 -15.67 8.69
N MET A 150 -0.89 -16.27 8.89
CA MET A 150 -0.13 -16.97 7.85
C MET A 150 0.07 -18.42 8.23
N LYS A 151 -0.19 -19.35 7.29
CA LYS A 151 0.15 -20.76 7.48
C LYS A 151 1.05 -21.31 6.42
N ASN A 152 2.12 -21.94 6.89
CA ASN A 152 2.92 -22.82 6.07
C ASN A 152 3.35 -24.07 6.85
N THR A 153 3.46 -25.19 6.14
CA THR A 153 3.73 -26.52 6.73
C THR A 153 4.63 -27.39 5.87
N ASN A 154 5.12 -26.92 4.71
CA ASN A 154 6.05 -27.73 3.89
C ASN A 154 6.89 -26.90 2.92
N SER A 155 7.98 -27.51 2.43
CA SER A 155 9.00 -26.91 1.57
C SER A 155 8.63 -26.75 0.09
N SER A 156 7.52 -27.35 -0.36
CA SER A 156 7.23 -27.51 -1.80
C SER A 156 6.48 -26.35 -2.45
N HIS A 157 6.06 -25.33 -1.69
CA HIS A 157 5.08 -24.34 -2.16
C HIS A 157 5.62 -22.91 -2.40
N GLY A 158 6.90 -22.71 -2.77
CA GLY A 158 7.38 -21.41 -3.30
C GLY A 158 7.26 -20.25 -2.30
N ILE A 159 8.25 -20.11 -1.42
CA ILE A 159 7.99 -19.72 -0.04
C ILE A 159 8.18 -18.22 0.26
N GLY A 160 7.24 -17.63 1.00
CA GLY A 160 7.35 -16.27 1.56
C GLY A 160 7.04 -15.13 0.58
N ASN A 161 7.87 -14.07 0.60
CA ASN A 161 7.69 -12.82 -0.16
C ASN A 161 6.43 -12.02 0.22
N HIS A 162 5.95 -12.17 1.45
CA HIS A 162 4.80 -11.44 1.93
C HIS A 162 5.16 -9.98 2.21
N TYR A 163 4.22 -9.08 1.95
CA TYR A 163 4.37 -7.65 2.26
C TYR A 163 3.15 -7.12 3.02
N ILE A 164 3.32 -6.91 4.32
CA ILE A 164 2.25 -6.49 5.22
C ILE A 164 2.56 -5.11 5.74
N ALA A 165 1.87 -4.09 5.24
CA ALA A 165 2.24 -2.72 5.54
C ALA A 165 1.09 -1.74 5.71
N ARG A 166 1.30 -0.76 6.59
CA ARG A 166 0.40 0.38 6.81
C ARG A 166 -1.02 -0.02 7.21
N ASN A 167 -1.17 -1.18 7.83
CA ASN A 167 -2.46 -1.63 8.33
C ASN A 167 -2.74 -1.09 9.73
N VAL A 168 -4.02 -0.92 10.04
CA VAL A 168 -4.51 -0.64 11.39
C VAL A 168 -5.24 -1.88 11.90
N ILE A 169 -4.63 -2.59 12.84
CA ILE A 169 -5.15 -3.83 13.40
C ILE A 169 -5.49 -3.59 14.86
N SER A 170 -6.69 -3.98 15.30
CA SER A 170 -7.07 -3.76 16.69
C SER A 170 -8.02 -4.80 17.25
N SER A 171 -7.93 -5.01 18.57
CA SER A 171 -8.87 -5.83 19.34
C SER A 171 -8.92 -7.27 18.82
N VAL A 172 -7.79 -7.91 18.60
CA VAL A 172 -7.68 -9.30 18.08
C VAL A 172 -6.90 -10.16 19.07
N TRP A 173 -6.75 -11.45 18.80
CA TRP A 173 -5.91 -12.30 19.63
C TRP A 173 -4.43 -11.97 19.41
N ASP A 174 -3.90 -12.35 18.25
CA ASP A 174 -2.66 -11.79 17.72
C ASP A 174 -2.95 -10.73 16.67
N GLY A 175 -2.15 -9.66 16.65
CA GLY A 175 -2.23 -8.67 15.58
C GLY A 175 -1.88 -9.28 14.22
N ILE A 176 -0.69 -9.88 14.15
CA ILE A 176 -0.19 -10.63 13.01
C ILE A 176 0.35 -11.96 13.54
N GLY A 177 -0.31 -13.06 13.24
CA GLY A 177 0.03 -14.41 13.72
C GLY A 177 0.60 -15.33 12.63
N SER A 178 1.24 -16.42 13.05
CA SER A 178 1.88 -17.36 12.13
C SER A 178 1.86 -18.81 12.62
N GLU A 179 1.52 -19.75 11.74
CA GLU A 179 1.54 -21.20 12.01
C GLU A 179 2.34 -21.99 10.95
N ALA A 180 2.88 -23.17 11.27
CA ALA A 180 2.99 -23.76 12.61
C ALA A 180 4.27 -23.28 13.31
N GLU A 181 4.14 -22.78 14.54
CA GLU A 181 5.22 -22.13 15.33
C GLU A 181 6.47 -23.00 15.49
N GLY A 182 6.28 -24.30 15.74
CA GLY A 182 7.34 -25.28 15.97
C GLY A 182 7.87 -25.98 14.72
N ASP A 183 7.54 -25.49 13.52
CA ASP A 183 7.95 -26.09 12.26
C ASP A 183 8.98 -25.22 11.53
N ALA A 184 10.05 -25.83 11.02
CA ALA A 184 11.07 -25.16 10.20
C ALA A 184 10.58 -24.77 8.79
N TRP A 185 9.30 -25.00 8.50
CA TRP A 185 8.58 -24.47 7.34
C TRP A 185 7.35 -23.66 7.75
N GLY A 186 7.21 -23.39 9.05
CA GLY A 186 6.13 -22.63 9.65
C GLY A 186 6.21 -21.14 9.37
N GLY A 187 5.04 -20.51 9.35
CA GLY A 187 4.87 -19.06 9.33
C GLY A 187 5.21 -18.42 7.98
N PHE A 188 5.88 -17.28 8.03
CA PHE A 188 6.19 -16.45 6.86
C PHE A 188 7.29 -17.03 5.97
N VAL A 189 8.11 -17.91 6.53
CA VAL A 189 9.24 -18.60 5.90
C VAL A 189 10.36 -17.68 5.41
N ALA A 190 10.17 -16.92 4.35
CA ALA A 190 11.28 -16.21 3.74
C ALA A 190 10.95 -14.85 3.13
N ASN A 191 11.96 -13.98 3.03
CA ASN A 191 11.96 -12.76 2.20
C ASN A 191 10.73 -11.85 2.40
N SER A 192 10.21 -11.80 3.61
CA SER A 192 8.95 -11.11 3.93
C SER A 192 9.20 -9.83 4.70
N LEU A 193 8.33 -8.84 4.51
CA LEU A 193 8.43 -7.54 5.14
C LEU A 193 7.11 -7.18 5.84
N VAL A 194 7.21 -6.90 7.14
CA VAL A 194 6.12 -6.40 7.97
C VAL A 194 6.48 -5.02 8.47
N GLU A 195 5.86 -3.97 7.93
CA GLU A 195 6.28 -2.60 8.27
C GLU A 195 5.17 -1.57 8.42
N ALA A 196 5.42 -0.57 9.27
CA ALA A 196 4.55 0.60 9.41
C ALA A 196 3.10 0.26 9.77
N ASN A 197 2.85 -0.89 10.40
CA ASN A 197 1.53 -1.24 10.90
C ASN A 197 1.30 -0.61 12.28
N ARG A 198 0.06 -0.26 12.58
CA ARG A 198 -0.38 0.12 13.93
C ARG A 198 -1.27 -0.97 14.50
N ILE A 199 -0.77 -1.64 15.54
CA ILE A 199 -1.38 -2.81 16.13
C ILE A 199 -1.73 -2.50 17.58
N THR A 200 -3.00 -2.68 17.94
CA THR A 200 -3.49 -2.27 19.27
C THR A 200 -4.42 -3.28 19.92
N ASN A 201 -4.38 -3.37 21.26
CA ASN A 201 -5.36 -4.14 22.04
C ASN A 201 -5.40 -5.63 21.67
N CYS A 202 -4.24 -6.30 21.65
CA CYS A 202 -4.14 -7.74 21.40
C CYS A 202 -4.22 -8.52 22.71
N ALA A 203 -4.84 -9.70 22.70
CA ALA A 203 -4.86 -10.57 23.88
C ALA A 203 -3.54 -11.31 24.10
N ASP A 204 -2.83 -11.67 23.03
CA ASP A 204 -1.52 -12.30 23.08
C ASP A 204 -0.47 -11.44 22.35
N ASP A 205 -0.03 -11.85 21.17
CA ASP A 205 1.12 -11.25 20.49
C ASP A 205 0.71 -10.08 19.57
N GLY A 206 1.40 -8.94 19.66
CA GLY A 206 1.25 -7.89 18.65
C GLY A 206 1.63 -8.40 17.26
N ILE A 207 2.84 -8.95 17.16
CA ILE A 207 3.34 -9.63 15.96
C ILE A 207 4.03 -10.92 16.37
N GLN A 208 3.62 -12.04 15.81
CA GLN A 208 4.24 -13.34 15.98
C GLN A 208 5.06 -13.70 14.73
N MET A 209 6.36 -13.90 14.92
CA MET A 209 7.34 -14.31 13.92
C MET A 209 7.98 -15.63 14.35
N GLU A 210 7.20 -16.70 14.27
CA GLU A 210 7.60 -18.03 14.72
C GLU A 210 7.75 -19.01 13.55
N GLY A 211 8.49 -20.09 13.78
CA GLY A 211 8.85 -21.05 12.73
C GLY A 211 10.09 -20.62 11.97
N ARG A 212 9.99 -20.48 10.64
CA ARG A 212 11.12 -20.10 9.77
C ARG A 212 11.08 -18.62 9.43
N ASN A 213 12.16 -17.94 9.80
CA ASN A 213 12.36 -16.51 9.59
C ASN A 213 13.61 -16.25 8.74
N GLU A 214 13.62 -16.79 7.52
CA GLU A 214 14.76 -16.65 6.60
C GLU A 214 14.71 -15.32 5.85
N ASN A 215 15.51 -14.34 6.28
CA ASN A 215 15.53 -13.01 5.66
C ASN A 215 14.16 -12.31 5.77
N ILE A 216 13.61 -12.28 6.98
CA ILE A 216 12.37 -11.54 7.30
C ILE A 216 12.72 -10.26 8.03
N THR A 217 12.03 -9.16 7.68
CA THR A 217 12.18 -7.88 8.36
C THR A 217 10.86 -7.41 8.97
N VAL A 218 10.87 -7.10 10.26
CA VAL A 218 9.76 -6.48 10.99
C VAL A 218 10.20 -5.10 11.45
N ARG A 219 9.66 -4.03 10.84
CA ARG A 219 10.19 -2.69 11.09
C ARG A 219 9.18 -1.57 11.16
N ARG A 220 9.48 -0.54 11.94
CA ARG A 220 8.67 0.69 12.05
C ARG A 220 7.20 0.45 12.39
N ASN A 221 6.87 -0.66 13.04
CA ASN A 221 5.52 -0.91 13.53
C ASN A 221 5.31 -0.18 14.87
N GLU A 222 4.10 0.27 15.12
CA GLU A 222 3.65 0.77 16.41
C GLU A 222 2.75 -0.29 17.06
N ILE A 223 3.13 -0.76 18.24
CA ILE A 223 2.44 -1.84 18.96
C ILE A 223 2.11 -1.37 20.37
N SER A 224 0.82 -1.39 20.73
CA SER A 224 0.40 -0.99 22.08
C SER A 224 -0.83 -1.72 22.60
N GLY A 225 -0.97 -1.80 23.92
CA GLY A 225 -2.11 -2.51 24.52
C GLY A 225 -2.18 -4.00 24.21
N CYS A 226 -1.09 -4.62 23.76
CA CYS A 226 -0.99 -6.06 23.53
C CYS A 226 -0.30 -6.75 24.73
N GLY A 227 -0.48 -8.06 24.89
CA GLY A 227 0.23 -8.84 25.92
C GLY A 227 1.72 -8.90 25.66
N ILE A 228 2.09 -9.15 24.40
CA ILE A 228 3.45 -9.09 23.90
C ILE A 228 3.55 -8.09 22.76
N GLY A 229 4.71 -7.44 22.62
CA GLY A 229 5.03 -6.65 21.44
C GLY A 229 5.28 -7.52 20.22
N ILE A 230 6.45 -8.17 20.17
CA ILE A 230 6.86 -9.07 19.09
C ILE A 230 7.33 -10.43 19.65
N ALA A 231 6.76 -11.53 19.18
CA ALA A 231 7.15 -12.89 19.55
C ALA A 231 7.96 -13.59 18.47
N TYR A 232 8.94 -14.39 18.89
CA TYR A 232 9.74 -15.28 18.05
C TYR A 232 10.21 -16.52 18.85
N ALA A 233 9.26 -17.18 19.51
CA ALA A 233 9.47 -18.29 20.44
C ALA A 233 8.80 -19.61 19.96
N PRO A 234 9.28 -20.24 18.85
CA PRO A 234 10.66 -20.16 18.39
C PRO A 234 10.88 -19.50 17.03
N SER A 235 12.09 -18.98 16.83
CA SER A 235 12.70 -18.74 15.53
C SER A 235 13.68 -19.88 15.23
N LEU A 236 13.25 -20.84 14.41
CA LEU A 236 14.00 -22.06 14.10
C LEU A 236 15.04 -21.84 13.01
N VAL A 237 14.77 -20.94 12.08
CA VAL A 237 15.65 -20.60 10.96
C VAL A 237 15.70 -19.09 10.85
N GLY A 238 16.88 -18.53 10.70
CA GLY A 238 17.12 -17.09 10.53
C GLY A 238 17.71 -16.75 9.16
N PRO A 239 18.04 -15.48 8.89
CA PRO A 239 18.02 -14.36 9.84
C PRO A 239 16.68 -13.60 9.92
N LEU A 240 16.24 -13.28 11.14
CA LEU A 240 15.14 -12.34 11.43
C LEU A 240 15.72 -10.96 11.80
N TYR A 241 15.24 -9.91 11.15
CA TYR A 241 15.59 -8.52 11.43
C TYR A 241 14.40 -7.79 12.05
N ILE A 242 14.62 -7.14 13.19
CA ILE A 242 13.63 -6.37 13.93
C ILE A 242 14.19 -4.95 14.09
N GLU A 243 13.56 -3.97 13.45
CA GLU A 243 14.16 -2.64 13.27
C GLU A 243 13.19 -1.47 13.53
N ASN A 244 13.57 -0.53 14.38
CA ASN A 244 12.87 0.73 14.57
C ASN A 244 11.37 0.63 14.92
N ASN A 245 10.92 -0.46 15.54
CA ASN A 245 9.56 -0.57 16.06
C ASN A 245 9.40 0.24 17.36
N TYR A 246 8.17 0.65 17.62
CA TYR A 246 7.78 1.37 18.82
C TYR A 246 6.73 0.56 19.58
N ILE A 247 7.15 -0.04 20.69
CA ILE A 247 6.33 -0.90 21.54
C ILE A 247 6.08 -0.14 22.84
N HIS A 248 4.81 0.10 23.16
CA HIS A 248 4.49 0.85 24.36
C HIS A 248 3.14 0.49 24.98
N ASN A 249 2.95 0.84 26.26
CA ASN A 249 1.67 0.65 26.95
C ASN A 249 1.12 -0.80 26.84
N LEU A 250 1.99 -1.80 26.97
CA LEU A 250 1.57 -3.20 27.00
C LEU A 250 0.65 -3.49 28.18
N ILE A 251 -0.24 -4.48 28.02
CA ILE A 251 -1.11 -4.97 29.08
C ILE A 251 -0.70 -6.39 29.48
N THR A 252 -1.31 -6.94 30.53
CA THR A 252 -1.18 -8.36 30.83
C THR A 252 -2.00 -9.15 29.82
N GLY A 253 -1.35 -10.00 29.03
CA GLY A 253 -2.00 -10.88 28.06
C GLY A 253 -2.66 -12.10 28.68
N ASP A 254 -3.30 -12.91 27.83
CA ASP A 254 -4.12 -14.07 28.23
C ASP A 254 -3.38 -15.13 29.08
N TYR A 255 -2.06 -15.24 28.90
CA TYR A 255 -1.21 -16.18 29.65
C TYR A 255 -0.45 -15.49 30.80
N GLY A 256 -0.82 -14.26 31.17
CA GLY A 256 -0.16 -13.48 32.23
C GLY A 256 1.19 -12.87 31.82
N GLN A 257 1.54 -12.97 30.55
CA GLN A 257 2.72 -12.39 29.92
C GLN A 257 2.56 -10.89 29.69
N GLN A 258 3.67 -10.16 29.80
CA GLN A 258 3.75 -8.73 29.55
C GLN A 258 5.21 -8.41 29.23
N ALA A 259 5.54 -8.35 27.94
CA ALA A 259 6.91 -8.08 27.51
C ALA A 259 6.98 -7.50 26.09
N CYS A 260 7.99 -6.68 25.81
CA CYS A 260 8.20 -6.17 24.45
C CYS A 260 8.56 -7.29 23.48
N TYR A 261 9.39 -8.25 23.91
CA TYR A 261 9.78 -9.39 23.09
C TYR A 261 9.59 -10.71 23.82
N LYS A 262 8.99 -11.67 23.13
CA LYS A 262 8.82 -13.07 23.57
C LYS A 262 9.80 -13.97 22.82
N VAL A 263 10.62 -14.70 23.57
CA VAL A 263 11.66 -15.59 23.03
C VAL A 263 11.61 -16.98 23.68
N GLY A 264 12.20 -18.00 23.07
CA GLY A 264 12.31 -19.33 23.68
C GLY A 264 12.02 -20.49 22.72
N SER A 265 11.55 -21.61 23.28
CA SER A 265 11.04 -22.79 22.54
C SER A 265 12.06 -23.49 21.62
N ASN A 266 13.34 -23.51 21.99
CA ASN A 266 14.44 -24.10 21.20
C ASN A 266 14.69 -23.38 19.86
N SER A 267 14.82 -22.05 19.91
CA SER A 267 15.26 -21.25 18.76
C SER A 267 16.70 -21.59 18.34
N ALA A 268 16.94 -21.49 17.03
CA ALA A 268 18.26 -21.66 16.41
C ALA A 268 18.59 -20.57 15.38
N GLY A 269 17.57 -19.85 14.87
CA GLY A 269 17.76 -18.76 13.92
C GLY A 269 18.49 -17.57 14.54
N ASP A 270 19.29 -16.89 13.70
CA ASP A 270 19.90 -15.61 14.04
C ASP A 270 18.86 -14.50 14.11
N ILE A 271 18.87 -13.70 15.18
CA ILE A 271 17.98 -12.57 15.40
C ILE A 271 18.81 -11.29 15.52
N PHE A 272 18.42 -10.25 14.78
CA PHE A 272 19.02 -8.92 14.82
C PHE A 272 17.97 -7.91 15.24
N ILE A 273 18.22 -7.16 16.30
CA ILE A 273 17.30 -6.22 16.92
C ILE A 273 17.97 -4.86 17.00
N SER A 274 17.40 -3.85 16.35
CA SER A 274 18.08 -2.55 16.26
C SER A 274 17.17 -1.33 16.24
N GLY A 275 17.59 -0.28 16.94
CA GLY A 275 16.87 0.99 16.98
C GLY A 275 15.45 0.89 17.54
N GLU A 276 15.13 -0.20 18.23
CA GLU A 276 13.83 -0.44 18.85
C GLU A 276 13.59 0.53 20.00
N ARG A 277 12.31 0.81 20.24
CA ARG A 277 11.86 1.64 21.36
C ARG A 277 10.77 0.90 22.13
N CYS A 278 11.11 0.43 23.31
CA CYS A 278 10.24 -0.34 24.21
C CYS A 278 10.00 0.46 25.50
N PHE A 279 8.75 0.84 25.74
CA PHE A 279 8.36 1.63 26.91
C PHE A 279 7.10 1.07 27.57
N GLY A 280 7.22 0.45 28.73
CA GLY A 280 6.00 -0.01 29.38
C GLY A 280 6.19 -0.91 30.59
N PRO A 281 5.06 -1.30 31.20
CA PRO A 281 5.08 -2.30 32.24
C PRO A 281 5.59 -3.65 31.70
N GLY A 282 6.20 -4.45 32.58
CA GLY A 282 6.65 -5.80 32.25
C GLY A 282 8.14 -5.88 31.94
N ASP A 283 8.49 -6.87 31.12
CA ASP A 283 9.87 -7.19 30.75
C ASP A 283 10.23 -6.61 29.36
N GLY A 284 11.51 -6.33 29.09
CA GLY A 284 11.98 -5.91 27.77
C GLY A 284 11.99 -7.11 26.83
N ILE A 285 13.03 -7.94 26.92
CA ILE A 285 13.14 -9.22 26.23
C ILE A 285 12.91 -10.34 27.23
N LYS A 286 11.90 -11.19 27.00
CA LYS A 286 11.51 -12.26 27.93
C LYS A 286 11.55 -13.62 27.27
N GLN A 287 12.31 -14.53 27.88
CA GLN A 287 12.18 -15.95 27.59
C GLN A 287 10.97 -16.53 28.32
N THR A 288 9.84 -16.60 27.62
CA THR A 288 8.56 -17.11 28.16
C THR A 288 8.54 -18.63 28.26
N ASN A 289 9.25 -19.31 27.35
CA ASN A 289 9.27 -20.76 27.24
C ASN A 289 10.71 -21.27 27.37
N SER A 290 10.91 -22.31 28.19
CA SER A 290 12.21 -22.97 28.35
C SER A 290 12.69 -23.56 27.02
N GLY A 291 13.99 -23.58 26.80
CA GLY A 291 14.62 -24.15 25.62
C GLY A 291 15.90 -23.42 25.26
N SER A 292 16.62 -23.88 24.23
CA SER A 292 17.76 -23.14 23.71
C SER A 292 17.33 -21.83 23.07
N LEU A 293 18.24 -20.85 23.08
CA LEU A 293 18.12 -19.61 22.35
C LEU A 293 19.18 -19.59 21.25
N GLY A 294 18.77 -19.24 20.03
CA GLY A 294 19.69 -18.94 18.92
C GLY A 294 20.52 -17.70 19.23
N ARG A 295 21.29 -17.25 18.23
CA ARG A 295 22.04 -16.00 18.38
C ARG A 295 21.07 -14.81 18.38
N VAL A 296 21.25 -13.91 19.34
CA VAL A 296 20.53 -12.63 19.40
C VAL A 296 21.56 -11.51 19.41
N VAL A 297 21.43 -10.57 18.48
CA VAL A 297 22.25 -9.37 18.36
C VAL A 297 21.34 -8.15 18.56
N SER A 298 21.42 -7.53 19.72
CA SER A 298 20.70 -6.31 20.11
C SER A 298 21.67 -5.14 20.03
N HIS A 299 21.32 -4.08 19.30
CA HIS A 299 22.14 -2.88 19.25
C HIS A 299 21.38 -1.57 19.12
N ASN A 300 21.85 -0.54 19.83
CA ASN A 300 21.31 0.82 19.79
C ASN A 300 19.78 0.89 20.01
N ASN A 301 19.24 -0.01 20.81
CA ASN A 301 17.83 -0.02 21.20
C ASN A 301 17.60 0.82 22.47
N CYS A 302 16.34 1.04 22.82
CA CYS A 302 15.97 1.61 24.09
C CYS A 302 14.88 0.79 24.79
N TYR A 303 15.21 0.23 25.95
CA TYR A 303 14.34 -0.60 26.77
C TYR A 303 14.12 0.08 28.13
N ILE A 304 12.95 0.70 28.29
CA ILE A 304 12.54 1.38 29.53
C ILE A 304 11.33 0.62 30.10
N VAL A 305 11.58 -0.25 31.07
CA VAL A 305 10.60 -1.23 31.55
C VAL A 305 10.46 -1.23 33.08
N THR A 306 9.57 -2.08 33.62
CA THR A 306 9.30 -2.13 35.07
C THR A 306 9.75 -3.43 35.76
N ARG A 307 10.26 -4.40 35.00
CA ARG A 307 10.85 -5.65 35.50
C ARG A 307 12.18 -5.94 34.82
N TYR A 308 12.40 -7.10 34.21
CA TYR A 308 13.67 -7.42 33.60
C TYR A 308 13.81 -6.71 32.25
N VAL A 309 14.91 -6.00 32.04
CA VAL A 309 15.27 -5.53 30.69
C VAL A 309 15.52 -6.75 29.78
N VAL A 310 16.22 -7.75 30.31
CA VAL A 310 16.41 -9.06 29.68
C VAL A 310 16.13 -10.15 30.70
N GLU A 311 15.16 -11.02 30.43
CA GLU A 311 14.86 -12.21 31.22
C GLU A 311 15.18 -13.49 30.44
N TYR A 312 16.40 -14.02 30.62
CA TYR A 312 16.83 -15.28 30.03
C TYR A 312 17.01 -16.38 31.07
N THR A 313 16.38 -17.53 30.81
CA THR A 313 16.55 -18.77 31.59
C THR A 313 17.69 -19.64 31.06
N SER A 314 18.14 -19.38 29.83
CA SER A 314 19.28 -20.03 29.17
C SER A 314 20.18 -18.99 28.49
N VAL A 315 21.45 -19.30 28.26
CA VAL A 315 22.36 -18.41 27.52
C VAL A 315 22.11 -18.52 26.02
N PRO A 316 21.88 -17.40 25.29
CA PRO A 316 21.84 -17.39 23.83
C PRO A 316 23.14 -17.92 23.21
N GLN A 317 23.03 -18.62 22.07
CA GLN A 317 24.22 -19.06 21.35
C GLN A 317 25.11 -17.87 20.98
N ALA A 318 26.42 -18.01 21.22
CA ALA A 318 27.40 -17.03 20.81
C ALA A 318 27.78 -17.27 19.33
N PRO A 319 28.05 -16.21 18.54
CA PRO A 319 28.50 -16.35 17.16
C PRO A 319 29.82 -17.12 17.06
N SER A 320 30.00 -17.89 15.97
CA SER A 320 31.28 -18.49 15.63
C SER A 320 32.33 -17.40 15.38
N GLY A 321 33.38 -17.33 16.21
CA GLY A 321 34.47 -16.36 16.06
C GLY A 321 34.33 -15.03 16.82
N THR A 322 33.39 -14.94 17.78
CA THR A 322 33.06 -13.78 18.66
C THR A 322 32.59 -12.49 17.96
N SER A 323 31.35 -12.10 18.29
CA SER A 323 30.78 -10.76 18.18
C SER A 323 29.77 -10.58 19.31
N LEU A 324 29.62 -9.37 19.82
CA LEU A 324 28.75 -9.02 20.94
C LEU A 324 27.27 -9.34 20.60
N ASN A 325 26.53 -9.85 21.58
CA ASN A 325 25.09 -10.07 21.53
C ASN A 325 24.32 -8.79 21.92
N PHE A 326 24.93 -7.90 22.69
CA PHE A 326 24.37 -6.61 23.11
C PHE A 326 25.45 -5.54 22.96
N GLU A 327 25.12 -4.42 22.32
CA GLU A 327 26.01 -3.26 22.21
C GLU A 327 25.22 -1.95 22.07
N GLY A 328 25.49 -0.98 22.96
CA GLY A 328 24.98 0.39 22.81
C GLY A 328 23.49 0.56 23.09
N ASP A 329 22.82 -0.41 23.68
CA ASP A 329 21.43 -0.28 24.08
C ASP A 329 21.31 0.61 25.32
N THR A 330 20.25 1.43 25.32
CA THR A 330 19.82 2.15 26.51
C THR A 330 18.85 1.29 27.30
N MET A 331 19.18 1.03 28.56
CA MET A 331 18.47 0.09 29.41
C MET A 331 18.05 0.75 30.71
N PHE A 332 16.81 0.52 31.11
CA PHE A 332 16.32 0.89 32.43
C PHE A 332 15.23 -0.06 32.91
N SER A 333 15.27 -0.33 34.21
CA SER A 333 14.17 -0.95 34.94
C SER A 333 13.86 -0.15 36.19
N SER A 334 12.57 0.06 36.47
CA SER A 334 12.13 0.60 37.76
C SER A 334 12.25 -0.40 38.91
N ASP A 335 12.57 -1.66 38.65
CA ASP A 335 12.90 -2.68 39.64
C ASP A 335 14.37 -3.10 39.57
N PRO A 336 15.26 -2.45 40.35
CA PRO A 336 16.68 -2.75 40.33
C PRO A 336 17.02 -4.16 40.88
N SER A 337 16.10 -4.81 41.61
CA SER A 337 16.30 -6.19 42.08
C SER A 337 16.08 -7.23 40.97
N ARG A 338 15.45 -6.81 39.87
CA ARG A 338 15.11 -7.62 38.71
C ARG A 338 15.55 -6.92 37.42
N PHE A 339 16.83 -6.52 37.33
CA PHE A 339 17.35 -5.79 36.18
C PHE A 339 17.57 -6.69 34.95
N VAL A 340 18.48 -7.67 35.06
CA VAL A 340 18.68 -8.72 34.06
C VAL A 340 18.64 -10.07 34.76
N LYS A 341 18.04 -11.06 34.11
CA LYS A 341 18.20 -12.47 34.44
C LYS A 341 18.97 -13.14 33.31
N TRP A 342 20.12 -13.70 33.65
CA TRP A 342 21.01 -14.33 32.69
C TRP A 342 21.27 -15.77 33.13
N ASN A 343 20.98 -16.73 32.25
CA ASN A 343 21.08 -18.16 32.58
C ASN A 343 20.32 -18.54 33.87
N GLY A 344 19.13 -17.98 34.05
CA GLY A 344 18.28 -18.23 35.23
C GLY A 344 18.66 -17.45 36.50
N SER A 345 19.81 -16.76 36.51
CA SER A 345 20.30 -16.00 37.68
C SER A 345 20.10 -14.50 37.48
N ALA A 346 19.58 -13.81 38.50
CA ALA A 346 19.48 -12.36 38.46
C ALA A 346 20.86 -11.71 38.61
N ILE A 347 21.15 -10.70 37.79
CA ILE A 347 22.40 -9.93 37.80
C ILE A 347 22.09 -8.43 37.67
N SER A 348 22.98 -7.61 38.24
CA SER A 348 22.95 -6.15 38.14
C SER A 348 23.34 -5.67 36.74
N PHE A 349 23.08 -4.40 36.44
CA PHE A 349 23.54 -3.75 35.21
C PHE A 349 25.08 -3.81 35.10
N GLU A 350 25.79 -3.53 36.18
CA GLU A 350 27.26 -3.53 36.22
C GLU A 350 27.81 -4.93 35.92
N GLN A 351 27.18 -5.98 36.44
CA GLN A 351 27.57 -7.37 36.13
C GLN A 351 27.26 -7.73 34.68
N PHE A 352 26.09 -7.32 34.16
CA PHE A 352 25.70 -7.57 32.78
C PHE A 352 26.71 -6.97 31.79
N ASN A 353 27.14 -5.72 32.03
CA ASN A 353 28.10 -4.98 31.22
C ASN A 353 29.55 -5.53 31.28
N THR A 354 29.79 -6.60 32.05
CA THR A 354 31.11 -7.30 32.11
C THR A 354 31.09 -8.66 31.43
N LEU A 355 29.93 -9.12 30.95
CA LEU A 355 29.82 -10.40 30.26
C LEU A 355 30.54 -10.35 28.90
N PRO A 356 31.22 -11.43 28.48
CA PRO A 356 31.97 -11.42 27.22
C PRO A 356 31.08 -11.29 25.97
N GLN A 357 29.77 -11.52 26.10
CA GLN A 357 28.78 -11.35 25.05
C GLN A 357 28.16 -9.94 25.03
N VAL A 358 28.51 -9.06 25.96
CA VAL A 358 27.89 -7.73 26.11
C VAL A 358 29.00 -6.71 26.01
N GLY A 359 28.81 -5.71 25.15
CA GLY A 359 29.77 -4.61 25.06
C GLY A 359 29.35 -3.47 25.96
N THR A 360 29.31 -2.24 25.44
CA THR A 360 29.02 -1.06 26.26
C THR A 360 27.54 -0.70 26.20
N GLU A 361 26.79 -1.09 27.23
CA GLU A 361 25.41 -0.66 27.44
C GLU A 361 25.31 0.67 28.21
N VAL A 362 24.16 1.32 28.12
CA VAL A 362 23.88 2.60 28.76
C VAL A 362 22.72 2.46 29.75
N LEU A 363 22.99 2.67 31.05
CA LEU A 363 21.93 2.74 32.06
C LEU A 363 21.30 4.15 32.06
N SER A 364 20.10 4.31 31.52
CA SER A 364 19.39 5.60 31.47
C SER A 364 17.89 5.41 31.36
N GLN A 365 17.12 6.24 32.08
CA GLN A 365 15.66 6.32 31.99
C GLN A 365 15.16 7.02 30.73
N ASN A 366 16.05 7.74 30.03
CA ASN A 366 15.73 8.53 28.85
C ASN A 366 16.41 7.90 27.64
N CYS A 367 15.68 7.81 26.54
CA CYS A 367 16.24 7.28 25.31
C CYS A 367 17.09 8.33 24.59
N PRO A 368 18.18 7.92 23.91
CA PRO A 368 18.88 8.79 22.99
C PRO A 368 17.90 9.25 21.91
N ASN A 369 17.62 10.55 21.85
CA ASN A 369 16.64 11.21 20.95
C ASN A 369 15.15 11.09 21.36
N ASP A 370 14.81 11.37 22.63
CA ASP A 370 13.43 11.54 23.14
C ASP A 370 12.61 12.69 22.51
N ASN A 371 12.93 13.13 21.29
CA ASN A 371 11.96 13.90 20.53
C ASN A 371 10.87 12.93 20.08
N PRO A 372 9.62 13.06 20.56
CA PRO A 372 8.54 12.21 20.08
C PRO A 372 8.41 12.45 18.59
N ILE A 373 8.81 11.47 17.80
CA ILE A 373 8.31 11.32 16.44
C ILE A 373 6.84 10.88 16.58
N ILE A 374 5.99 11.80 17.05
CA ILE A 374 4.63 11.91 16.53
C ILE A 374 4.80 12.74 15.27
N THR A 375 5.43 12.17 14.23
CA THR A 375 5.07 12.62 12.90
C THR A 375 3.60 12.22 12.74
N PRO A 376 2.69 13.08 12.27
CA PRO A 376 1.54 12.55 11.56
C PRO A 376 2.08 11.52 10.57
N SER A 377 1.50 10.31 10.59
CA SER A 377 1.81 9.16 9.74
C SER A 377 2.66 9.59 8.55
N PRO A 378 3.94 9.19 8.45
CA PRO A 378 4.74 9.62 7.33
C PRO A 378 4.00 9.21 6.06
N THR A 379 3.60 10.19 5.25
CA THR A 379 3.48 9.97 3.82
C THR A 379 4.90 9.65 3.36
N LEU A 380 5.28 8.37 3.46
CA LEU A 380 6.61 7.93 3.08
C LEU A 380 6.71 8.10 1.56
N THR A 381 7.59 9.02 1.16
CA THR A 381 8.27 8.94 -0.13
C THR A 381 8.81 7.51 -0.28
N PRO A 382 8.49 6.78 -1.36
CA PRO A 382 8.89 5.39 -1.53
C PRO A 382 10.40 5.26 -1.37
N ILE A 383 10.84 4.56 -0.33
CA ILE A 383 12.21 4.06 -0.28
C ILE A 383 12.24 2.92 -1.29
N PHE A 384 12.78 3.19 -2.48
CA PHE A 384 13.17 2.18 -3.45
C PHE A 384 14.26 1.31 -2.80
N ILE A 385 13.82 0.21 -2.17
CA ILE A 385 14.67 -0.97 -2.08
C ILE A 385 14.84 -1.39 -3.56
N PRO A 386 16.06 -1.48 -4.11
CA PRO A 386 16.22 -2.07 -5.43
C PRO A 386 15.69 -3.49 -5.33
N SER A 387 14.48 -3.70 -5.84
CA SER A 387 13.99 -5.03 -6.19
C SER A 387 15.12 -5.68 -6.99
N PRO A 388 15.48 -6.96 -6.75
CA PRO A 388 16.29 -7.68 -7.71
C PRO A 388 15.64 -7.41 -9.06
N THR A 389 16.39 -6.83 -10.00
CA THR A 389 15.86 -6.51 -11.32
C THR A 389 15.24 -7.81 -11.84
N PRO A 390 13.91 -7.91 -12.00
CA PRO A 390 13.28 -9.14 -12.42
C PRO A 390 13.97 -9.54 -13.71
N THR A 391 14.73 -10.62 -13.64
CA THR A 391 15.44 -11.13 -14.81
C THR A 391 14.34 -11.71 -15.67
N VAL A 392 14.00 -11.02 -16.74
CA VAL A 392 12.97 -11.43 -17.69
C VAL A 392 13.30 -12.86 -18.11
N ALA A 393 12.39 -13.80 -17.86
CA ALA A 393 12.59 -15.20 -18.22
C ALA A 393 12.93 -15.30 -19.71
N ALA A 394 13.75 -16.27 -20.11
CA ALA A 394 14.26 -16.37 -21.49
C ALA A 394 13.17 -16.38 -22.58
N ASN A 395 11.93 -16.73 -22.24
CA ASN A 395 10.76 -16.76 -23.11
C ASN A 395 9.77 -15.59 -22.92
N GLN A 396 10.13 -14.57 -22.12
CA GLN A 396 9.30 -13.39 -21.88
C GLN A 396 9.97 -12.13 -22.43
N ALA A 397 9.22 -11.04 -22.57
CA ALA A 397 9.79 -9.73 -22.88
C ALA A 397 9.19 -8.65 -21.98
N SER A 398 9.94 -7.58 -21.73
CA SER A 398 9.45 -6.42 -21.00
C SER A 398 9.82 -5.14 -21.74
N ILE A 399 9.09 -4.06 -21.51
CA ILE A 399 9.41 -2.72 -22.00
C ILE A 399 9.55 -1.77 -20.83
N LEU A 400 10.64 -1.02 -20.79
CA LEU A 400 10.83 0.09 -19.86
C LEU A 400 10.29 1.37 -20.51
N PHE A 401 9.25 1.93 -19.92
CA PHE A 401 8.67 3.22 -20.31
C PHE A 401 9.23 4.35 -19.45
N ASP A 402 9.42 5.51 -20.08
CA ASP A 402 9.71 6.79 -19.45
C ASP A 402 8.74 7.83 -20.04
N ILE A 403 7.75 8.24 -19.26
CA ILE A 403 6.63 9.09 -19.69
C ILE A 403 6.76 10.47 -19.08
N LYS A 404 6.84 11.49 -19.95
CA LYS A 404 6.83 12.90 -19.60
C LYS A 404 5.43 13.48 -19.74
N LEU A 405 5.06 14.32 -18.79
CA LEU A 405 3.79 15.04 -18.77
C LEU A 405 4.09 16.53 -18.64
N VAL A 406 3.43 17.36 -19.44
CA VAL A 406 3.67 18.81 -19.47
C VAL A 406 3.43 19.46 -18.10
N GLY A 407 2.45 18.96 -17.34
CA GLY A 407 2.11 19.42 -15.99
C GLY A 407 3.08 18.97 -14.88
N ILE A 408 4.16 18.25 -15.21
CA ILE A 408 5.11 17.70 -14.24
C ILE A 408 6.50 18.24 -14.51
N GLY A 409 7.14 18.77 -13.45
CA GLY A 409 8.44 19.43 -13.56
C GLY A 409 8.62 20.55 -12.55
N SER A 410 9.76 21.24 -12.61
CA SER A 410 10.16 22.24 -11.62
C SER A 410 9.65 23.65 -11.90
N ASN A 411 9.10 23.93 -13.08
CA ASN A 411 8.62 25.28 -13.43
C ASN A 411 7.17 25.50 -12.98
N THR A 412 7.00 25.75 -11.67
CA THR A 412 5.67 25.93 -11.05
C THR A 412 4.92 27.16 -11.57
N VAL A 413 5.62 28.15 -12.13
CA VAL A 413 5.02 29.37 -12.70
C VAL A 413 4.13 29.06 -13.91
N ILE A 414 4.45 28.01 -14.68
CA ILE A 414 3.68 27.57 -15.85
C ILE A 414 2.74 26.41 -15.54
N GLY A 415 2.54 26.09 -14.25
CA GLY A 415 1.66 25.02 -13.79
C GLY A 415 2.31 23.64 -13.59
N GLN A 416 3.65 23.54 -13.69
CA GLN A 416 4.31 22.26 -13.43
C GLN A 416 4.37 21.94 -11.94
N ASN A 417 4.19 20.66 -11.62
CA ASN A 417 4.33 20.15 -10.27
C ASN A 417 5.53 19.20 -10.16
N PRO A 418 6.53 19.51 -9.30
CA PRO A 418 7.66 18.62 -9.05
C PRO A 418 7.38 17.57 -7.97
N ASN A 419 6.24 17.64 -7.30
CA ASN A 419 5.85 16.75 -6.21
C ASN A 419 4.40 16.26 -6.41
N PRO A 420 4.15 15.40 -7.41
CA PRO A 420 2.81 14.87 -7.65
C PRO A 420 2.30 14.09 -6.43
N ILE A 421 1.08 14.40 -5.97
CA ILE A 421 0.40 13.66 -4.89
C ILE A 421 0.22 12.21 -5.31
N ARG A 422 -0.15 12.00 -6.58
CA ARG A 422 -0.22 10.68 -7.20
C ARG A 422 1.12 10.35 -7.85
N SER A 423 2.01 9.71 -7.09
CA SER A 423 3.35 9.30 -7.55
C SER A 423 3.36 8.00 -8.36
N SER A 424 2.22 7.33 -8.54
CA SER A 424 2.10 6.13 -9.37
C SER A 424 0.85 6.18 -10.24
N ILE A 425 1.01 5.91 -11.54
CA ILE A 425 -0.07 6.00 -12.54
C ILE A 425 -0.11 4.76 -13.44
N PRO A 426 -1.31 4.24 -13.75
CA PRO A 426 -1.44 3.13 -14.69
C PRO A 426 -1.22 3.61 -16.13
N LEU A 427 -0.41 2.85 -16.88
CA LEU A 427 -0.22 2.98 -18.31
C LEU A 427 -0.97 1.85 -19.02
N GLU A 428 -1.89 2.21 -19.91
CA GLU A 428 -2.51 1.27 -20.85
C GLU A 428 -1.55 1.06 -22.02
N VAL A 429 -1.31 -0.21 -22.39
CA VAL A 429 -0.41 -0.60 -23.47
C VAL A 429 -1.11 -1.59 -24.39
N GLN A 430 -1.29 -1.21 -25.64
CA GLN A 430 -1.78 -2.06 -26.70
C GLN A 430 -0.65 -2.37 -27.69
N ILE A 431 -0.40 -3.65 -27.93
CA ILE A 431 0.58 -4.16 -28.87
C ILE A 431 -0.13 -4.66 -30.11
N LEU A 432 0.29 -4.17 -31.27
CA LEU A 432 -0.16 -4.62 -32.58
C LEU A 432 1.02 -5.12 -33.41
N SER A 433 0.74 -6.04 -34.34
CA SER A 433 1.70 -6.41 -35.37
C SER A 433 2.00 -5.22 -36.28
N THR A 434 3.07 -5.30 -37.08
CA THR A 434 3.38 -4.29 -38.10
C THR A 434 2.31 -4.19 -39.21
N GLN A 435 1.35 -5.12 -39.25
CA GLN A 435 0.16 -5.10 -40.12
C GLN A 435 -1.09 -4.57 -39.38
N ASN A 436 -0.89 -3.89 -38.24
CA ASN A 436 -1.93 -3.26 -37.43
C ASN A 436 -2.98 -4.26 -36.89
N GLN A 437 -2.58 -5.53 -36.67
CA GLN A 437 -3.44 -6.52 -36.04
C GLN A 437 -3.19 -6.55 -34.52
N PRO A 438 -4.22 -6.52 -33.66
CA PRO A 438 -4.05 -6.62 -32.22
C PRO A 438 -3.32 -7.93 -31.84
N VAL A 439 -2.32 -7.83 -30.98
CA VAL A 439 -1.53 -8.96 -30.48
C VAL A 439 -1.69 -9.13 -28.99
N LEU A 440 -1.61 -8.03 -28.23
CA LEU A 440 -1.72 -8.04 -26.76
C LEU A 440 -2.24 -6.70 -26.27
N ASP A 441 -3.23 -6.72 -25.38
CA ASP A 441 -3.57 -5.58 -24.54
C ASP A 441 -3.07 -5.89 -23.12
N THR A 442 -2.31 -4.96 -22.55
CA THR A 442 -1.73 -5.09 -21.21
C THR A 442 -1.69 -3.72 -20.54
N SER A 443 -1.30 -3.69 -19.28
CA SER A 443 -1.05 -2.44 -18.56
C SER A 443 0.16 -2.60 -17.65
N GLY A 444 0.70 -1.48 -17.19
CA GLY A 444 1.66 -1.49 -16.10
C GLY A 444 1.59 -0.23 -15.27
N LEU A 445 2.30 -0.25 -14.16
CA LEU A 445 2.34 0.85 -13.22
C LEU A 445 3.63 1.65 -13.44
N LEU A 446 3.50 2.94 -13.72
CA LEU A 446 4.63 3.86 -13.77
C LEU A 446 4.74 4.59 -12.44
N THR A 447 5.97 4.84 -11.98
CA THR A 447 6.26 5.57 -10.74
C THR A 447 7.04 6.84 -11.05
N TYR A 448 6.70 7.93 -10.38
CA TYR A 448 7.35 9.21 -10.55
C TYR A 448 8.83 9.15 -10.12
N ASN A 449 9.70 9.64 -10.99
CA ASN A 449 11.12 9.83 -10.74
C ASN A 449 11.42 11.32 -10.68
N SER A 450 11.70 11.82 -9.46
CA SER A 450 11.98 13.23 -9.20
C SER A 450 13.25 13.74 -9.89
N SER A 451 14.22 12.86 -10.17
CA SER A 451 15.47 13.23 -10.84
C SER A 451 15.26 13.54 -12.32
N THR A 452 14.30 12.86 -12.97
CA THR A 452 14.01 13.04 -14.40
C THR A 452 12.72 13.81 -14.67
N SER A 453 11.93 14.10 -13.63
CA SER A 453 10.59 14.70 -13.72
C SER A 453 9.68 13.91 -14.69
N SER A 454 9.70 12.59 -14.57
CA SER A 454 8.95 11.69 -15.45
C SER A 454 8.44 10.45 -14.71
N PHE A 455 7.48 9.74 -15.30
CA PHE A 455 6.92 8.51 -14.77
C PHE A 455 7.56 7.30 -15.48
N GLN A 456 8.22 6.43 -14.71
CA GLN A 456 9.00 5.31 -15.23
C GLN A 456 8.46 3.97 -14.73
N GLY A 457 8.48 2.95 -15.58
CA GLY A 457 8.03 1.61 -15.17
C GLY A 457 8.23 0.55 -16.24
N ASN A 458 8.40 -0.68 -15.78
CA ASN A 458 8.49 -1.86 -16.64
C ASN A 458 7.09 -2.45 -16.87
N VAL A 459 6.76 -2.73 -18.13
CA VAL A 459 5.55 -3.45 -18.51
C VAL A 459 5.98 -4.81 -19.06
N ASN A 460 5.63 -5.88 -18.35
CA ASN A 460 5.88 -7.25 -18.80
C ASN A 460 4.85 -7.59 -19.90
N LEU A 461 5.35 -8.09 -21.03
CA LEU A 461 4.54 -8.47 -22.18
C LEU A 461 4.15 -9.95 -22.17
N GLY A 462 4.56 -10.71 -21.15
CA GLY A 462 4.30 -12.14 -21.03
C GLY A 462 5.12 -12.98 -22.01
N SER A 463 4.70 -14.23 -22.20
CA SER A 463 5.38 -15.23 -23.04
C SER A 463 4.67 -15.50 -24.38
N SER A 464 3.65 -14.72 -24.72
CA SER A 464 2.82 -14.91 -25.92
C SER A 464 3.37 -14.22 -27.17
N LEU A 465 4.30 -13.28 -27.00
CA LEU A 465 4.94 -12.57 -28.11
C LEU A 465 6.18 -13.33 -28.60
N SER A 466 6.36 -13.35 -29.91
CA SER A 466 7.64 -13.71 -30.51
C SER A 466 8.55 -12.48 -30.62
N GLN A 467 9.86 -12.72 -30.70
CA GLN A 467 10.82 -11.65 -30.99
C GLN A 467 10.50 -11.00 -32.34
N GLY A 468 10.44 -9.66 -32.38
CA GLY A 468 10.13 -8.93 -33.61
C GLY A 468 9.73 -7.47 -33.40
N ALA A 469 9.41 -6.80 -34.50
CA ALA A 469 8.92 -5.42 -34.51
C ALA A 469 7.43 -5.37 -34.21
N TYR A 470 7.01 -4.46 -33.32
CA TYR A 470 5.60 -4.24 -32.99
C TYR A 470 5.25 -2.75 -32.98
N ILE A 471 4.00 -2.45 -33.29
CA ILE A 471 3.37 -1.16 -33.03
C ILE A 471 2.88 -1.19 -31.58
N ILE A 472 3.24 -0.19 -30.81
CA ILE A 472 2.86 -0.05 -29.41
C ILE A 472 2.07 1.24 -29.28
N LYS A 473 0.82 1.11 -28.87
CA LYS A 473 -0.04 2.23 -28.52
C LYS A 473 -0.11 2.35 -27.00
N ILE A 474 0.15 3.55 -26.50
CA ILE A 474 0.15 3.85 -25.06
C ILE A 474 -0.77 5.02 -24.74
N ARG A 475 -1.38 5.00 -23.56
CA ARG A 475 -2.08 6.15 -22.98
C ARG A 475 -2.23 6.03 -21.47
N LEU A 476 -2.43 7.16 -20.82
CA LEU A 476 -2.98 7.26 -19.47
C LEU A 476 -4.51 7.48 -19.56
N ASN A 477 -5.17 7.50 -18.42
CA ASN A 477 -6.63 7.65 -18.33
C ASN A 477 -7.16 9.07 -18.65
N ASN A 478 -6.27 10.03 -18.92
CA ASN A 478 -6.58 11.42 -19.25
C ASN A 478 -5.68 11.98 -20.38
N THR A 479 -5.09 11.12 -21.21
CA THR A 479 -4.20 11.54 -22.30
C THR A 479 -4.65 11.01 -23.65
N LEU A 480 -4.31 11.75 -24.71
CA LEU A 480 -4.34 11.23 -26.06
C LEU A 480 -3.45 9.98 -26.17
N ARG A 481 -3.88 9.04 -27.00
CA ARG A 481 -3.13 7.83 -27.37
C ARG A 481 -1.93 8.22 -28.22
N ARG A 482 -0.81 7.56 -27.96
CA ARG A 482 0.44 7.72 -28.72
C ARG A 482 0.88 6.39 -29.28
N SER A 483 1.30 6.38 -30.55
CA SER A 483 1.77 5.19 -31.25
C SER A 483 3.28 5.25 -31.50
N LEU A 484 3.98 4.14 -31.27
CA LEU A 484 5.41 4.01 -31.55
C LEU A 484 5.72 2.61 -32.09
N ILE A 485 6.85 2.45 -32.78
CA ILE A 485 7.32 1.15 -33.25
C ILE A 485 8.59 0.80 -32.49
N THR A 486 8.69 -0.42 -31.97
CA THR A 486 9.90 -0.90 -31.28
C THR A 486 10.17 -2.37 -31.57
N GLN A 487 11.44 -2.77 -31.37
CA GLN A 487 11.85 -4.16 -31.41
C GLN A 487 11.71 -4.79 -30.01
N VAL A 488 10.96 -5.88 -29.94
CA VAL A 488 10.78 -6.68 -28.72
C VAL A 488 11.72 -7.88 -28.80
N ASN A 489 12.61 -8.02 -27.82
CA ASN A 489 13.54 -9.15 -27.69
C ASN A 489 13.17 -10.00 -26.47
N LEU A 490 13.16 -11.32 -26.64
CA LEU A 490 12.89 -12.25 -25.55
C LEU A 490 14.08 -12.33 -24.56
N GLY A 491 13.78 -12.61 -23.30
CA GLY A 491 14.74 -12.65 -22.20
C GLY A 491 15.30 -11.29 -21.78
N GLN A 492 14.73 -10.18 -22.28
CA GLN A 492 15.28 -8.84 -22.09
C GLN A 492 14.19 -7.79 -21.84
N THR A 493 14.62 -6.66 -21.28
CA THR A 493 13.82 -5.44 -21.17
C THR A 493 14.26 -4.45 -22.24
N THR A 494 13.37 -4.12 -23.18
CA THR A 494 13.61 -3.08 -24.19
C THR A 494 13.38 -1.71 -23.57
N GLY A 495 14.42 -0.87 -23.52
CA GLY A 495 14.28 0.54 -23.14
C GLY A 495 13.76 1.40 -24.29
N LEU A 496 12.78 2.27 -24.01
CA LEU A 496 12.31 3.29 -24.95
C LEU A 496 12.90 4.65 -24.61
N ALA A 497 13.07 5.51 -25.62
CA ALA A 497 13.34 6.92 -25.37
C ALA A 497 12.15 7.55 -24.62
N PRO A 498 12.36 8.63 -23.84
CA PRO A 498 11.26 9.30 -23.14
C PRO A 498 10.16 9.74 -24.09
N GLN A 499 8.90 9.40 -23.75
CA GLN A 499 7.72 9.75 -24.53
C GLN A 499 6.91 10.80 -23.80
N GLU A 500 6.57 11.88 -24.49
CA GLU A 500 5.63 12.88 -23.97
C GLU A 500 4.19 12.49 -24.33
N LEU A 501 3.30 12.43 -23.35
CA LEU A 501 1.87 12.25 -23.57
C LEU A 501 1.12 13.57 -23.39
N ILE A 502 0.11 13.77 -24.23
CA ILE A 502 -0.69 15.00 -24.26
C ILE A 502 -1.88 14.80 -23.31
N LEU A 503 -1.91 15.60 -22.25
CA LEU A 503 -2.95 15.58 -21.22
C LEU A 503 -4.24 16.27 -21.70
N GLY A 504 -5.36 15.90 -21.10
CA GLY A 504 -6.64 16.59 -21.24
C GLY A 504 -7.74 15.81 -21.95
N ASP A 505 -7.50 14.56 -22.39
CA ASP A 505 -8.53 13.72 -23.03
C ASP A 505 -9.35 13.04 -21.92
N LEU A 506 -10.35 13.76 -21.41
CA LEU A 506 -11.07 13.39 -20.18
C LEU A 506 -12.19 12.38 -20.45
N ASP A 507 -12.72 12.36 -21.66
CA ASP A 507 -13.72 11.38 -22.11
C ASP A 507 -13.12 10.17 -22.84
N GLN A 508 -11.80 10.18 -23.08
CA GLN A 508 -11.02 9.09 -23.69
C GLN A 508 -11.41 8.76 -25.13
N ASN A 509 -11.89 9.76 -25.87
CA ASN A 509 -12.26 9.61 -27.28
C ASN A 509 -11.07 9.80 -28.24
N ASN A 510 -9.87 10.07 -27.73
CA ASN A 510 -8.63 10.35 -28.47
C ASN A 510 -8.63 11.68 -29.26
N GLU A 511 -9.44 12.65 -28.83
CA GLU A 511 -9.54 13.99 -29.38
C GLU A 511 -9.79 15.03 -28.28
N LEU A 512 -8.94 16.05 -28.19
CA LEU A 512 -9.17 17.20 -27.31
C LEU A 512 -10.14 18.19 -27.96
N ASN A 513 -11.34 18.27 -27.39
CA ASN A 513 -12.39 19.15 -27.90
C ASN A 513 -13.15 19.88 -26.76
N LEU A 514 -14.30 20.46 -27.10
CA LEU A 514 -15.11 21.22 -26.16
C LEU A 514 -15.71 20.33 -25.04
N LEU A 515 -15.89 19.03 -25.29
CA LEU A 515 -16.36 18.08 -24.28
C LEU A 515 -15.33 17.92 -23.16
N ASP A 516 -14.05 17.83 -23.49
CA ASP A 516 -12.97 17.78 -22.50
C ASP A 516 -12.84 19.08 -21.71
N TYR A 517 -12.94 20.21 -22.40
CA TYR A 517 -12.94 21.51 -21.75
C TYR A 517 -14.10 21.61 -20.73
N ASN A 518 -15.30 21.19 -21.13
CA ASN A 518 -16.46 21.19 -20.24
C ASN A 518 -16.26 20.22 -19.08
N ALA A 519 -15.67 19.04 -19.32
CA ALA A 519 -15.34 18.08 -18.27
C ALA A 519 -14.32 18.67 -17.28
N LEU A 520 -13.29 19.38 -17.74
CA LEU A 520 -12.31 20.05 -16.88
C LEU A 520 -12.95 21.17 -16.07
N ILE A 521 -13.69 22.07 -16.71
CA ILE A 521 -14.34 23.22 -16.04
C ILE A 521 -15.44 22.78 -15.08
N SER A 522 -16.03 21.59 -15.28
CA SER A 522 -16.97 21.00 -14.31
C SER A 522 -16.30 20.71 -12.96
N CYS A 523 -14.99 20.45 -12.96
CA CYS A 523 -14.17 20.18 -11.78
C CYS A 523 -13.44 21.41 -11.22
N TYR A 524 -13.40 22.51 -11.97
CA TYR A 524 -12.60 23.68 -11.62
C TYR A 524 -13.01 24.33 -10.28
N GLY A 525 -12.00 24.60 -9.45
CA GLY A 525 -12.11 25.25 -8.14
C GLY A 525 -12.59 24.29 -7.06
N SER A 526 -13.59 24.73 -6.28
CA SER A 526 -14.16 23.96 -5.17
C SER A 526 -15.41 23.16 -5.56
N LYS A 527 -15.66 22.98 -6.87
CA LYS A 527 -16.84 22.25 -7.36
C LYS A 527 -16.72 20.76 -7.02
N SER A 528 -17.82 20.17 -6.57
CA SER A 528 -17.94 18.72 -6.47
C SER A 528 -18.04 18.13 -7.86
N CYS A 529 -17.10 17.26 -8.25
CA CYS A 529 -17.12 16.57 -9.53
C CYS A 529 -16.55 15.16 -9.40
N SER A 530 -17.02 14.24 -10.24
CA SER A 530 -16.55 12.84 -10.28
C SER A 530 -15.24 12.65 -11.04
N ASN A 531 -14.85 13.60 -11.90
CA ASN A 531 -13.67 13.50 -12.77
C ASN A 531 -12.45 14.25 -12.23
N LYS A 532 -12.43 14.57 -10.93
CA LYS A 532 -11.39 15.42 -10.33
C LYS A 532 -9.99 14.86 -10.60
N GLU A 533 -9.81 13.56 -10.44
CA GLU A 533 -8.51 12.90 -10.65
C GLU A 533 -8.00 12.92 -12.09
N LYS A 534 -8.91 13.03 -13.07
CA LYS A 534 -8.54 13.14 -14.49
C LYS A 534 -8.28 14.59 -14.88
N ALA A 535 -9.03 15.51 -14.28
CA ALA A 535 -8.98 16.95 -14.54
C ALA A 535 -7.82 17.66 -13.80
N ASP A 536 -7.28 17.06 -12.74
CA ASP A 536 -6.03 17.44 -12.09
C ASP A 536 -4.86 16.98 -13.00
N LEU A 537 -4.42 17.87 -13.88
CA LEU A 537 -3.43 17.61 -14.94
C LEU A 537 -1.99 17.74 -14.43
N ASN A 538 -1.76 18.48 -13.34
CA ASN A 538 -0.45 18.58 -12.68
C ASN A 538 -0.31 17.68 -11.44
N LEU A 539 -1.36 16.96 -11.04
CA LEU A 539 -1.38 16.01 -9.93
C LEU A 539 -1.11 16.65 -8.56
N ASP A 540 -1.50 17.90 -8.35
CA ASP A 540 -1.31 18.63 -7.09
C ASP A 540 -2.50 18.53 -6.11
N GLY A 541 -3.55 17.80 -6.50
CA GLY A 541 -4.77 17.58 -5.73
C GLY A 541 -5.85 18.63 -5.94
N LYS A 542 -5.61 19.63 -6.79
CA LYS A 542 -6.54 20.69 -7.15
C LYS A 542 -6.86 20.62 -8.63
N VAL A 543 -7.94 21.30 -8.99
CA VAL A 543 -8.28 21.55 -10.40
C VAL A 543 -8.45 23.06 -10.49
N ASP A 544 -7.41 23.77 -10.90
CA ASP A 544 -7.36 25.22 -10.86
C ASP A 544 -6.81 25.83 -12.16
N GLU A 545 -6.40 27.11 -12.11
CA GLU A 545 -5.89 27.82 -13.28
C GLU A 545 -4.66 27.15 -13.91
N LEU A 546 -3.89 26.39 -13.13
CA LEU A 546 -2.70 25.69 -13.62
C LEU A 546 -3.09 24.53 -14.53
N ASP A 547 -4.08 23.73 -14.14
CA ASP A 547 -4.63 22.65 -14.96
C ASP A 547 -5.25 23.18 -16.24
N LEU A 548 -5.97 24.30 -16.12
CA LEU A 548 -6.58 24.96 -17.28
C LEU A 548 -5.51 25.46 -18.27
N ASN A 549 -4.39 26.01 -17.76
CA ASN A 549 -3.26 26.41 -18.60
C ASN A 549 -2.59 25.22 -19.29
N ILE A 550 -2.43 24.09 -18.60
CA ILE A 550 -1.90 22.86 -19.19
C ILE A 550 -2.83 22.35 -20.30
N PHE A 551 -4.14 22.37 -20.06
CA PHE A 551 -5.13 22.00 -21.07
C PHE A 551 -5.09 22.92 -22.29
N TYR A 552 -4.99 24.23 -22.09
CA TYR A 552 -4.86 25.18 -23.21
C TYR A 552 -3.58 24.97 -24.03
N ALA A 553 -2.46 24.63 -23.38
CA ALA A 553 -1.25 24.24 -24.09
C ALA A 553 -1.47 22.94 -24.90
N ALA A 554 -2.20 21.98 -24.35
CA ALA A 554 -2.51 20.71 -25.00
C ALA A 554 -3.41 20.87 -26.24
N LEU A 555 -4.32 21.85 -26.26
CA LEU A 555 -5.19 22.15 -27.42
C LEU A 555 -4.44 22.52 -28.71
N ALA A 556 -3.12 22.75 -28.66
CA ALA A 556 -2.28 22.86 -29.85
C ALA A 556 -2.15 21.52 -30.61
N LYS A 557 -2.41 20.39 -29.94
CA LYS A 557 -2.36 19.03 -30.49
C LYS A 557 -3.66 18.30 -30.12
N ARG A 558 -4.68 18.43 -30.97
CA ARG A 558 -6.06 18.03 -30.64
C ARG A 558 -6.41 16.58 -30.94
N ILE A 559 -5.59 15.84 -31.69
CA ILE A 559 -5.93 14.49 -32.14
C ILE A 559 -4.75 13.59 -31.79
N GLY A 560 -5.03 12.44 -31.18
CA GLY A 560 -4.03 11.42 -30.87
C GLY A 560 -3.76 10.45 -32.03
N ASP A 561 -2.91 9.45 -31.77
CA ASP A 561 -2.23 8.62 -32.79
C ASP A 561 -2.82 7.20 -33.01
#